data_AF-A0AAE8HFG8-F1
#
_entry.id   AF-A0AAE8HFG8-F1
#
_cell.length_a   1.000
_cell.length_b   1.000
_cell.length_c   1.000
_cell.angle_alpha   90.00
_cell.angle_beta   90.00
_cell.angle_gamma   90.00
#
_symmetry.space_group_name_H-M   'P 1'
#
loop_
_entity.id
_entity.type
_entity.pdbx_description
1 polymer ?
#
loop_
_entity_poly.entity_id
_entity_poly.type
_entity_poly.pdbx_seq_one_letter_code
_entity_poly.pdbx_strand_id
1 'polypeptide(L)'
;MTDLRYIFSQRDDLPDALFSMQGNSINTESSPYLFSNASQGAVLGFSTENLDLGYTSPSLVILSTTKTAELFAWLKTYATETYPLSQFGRVVSADDFKAVESPKNTSNIYWKRPDRWSSIVIGEILAQSDSDPIVSILPLSRANATFSFAVAKSAVAHRNDSVTDECIRRLKILSSDKRFLDRSLSLIDINPVWRNLGYLWDNSQGLEQLLSLITAPSNELFESPHVTARNTAFTELLSDSVEHRVLAFRNFLGANNINEKSYKDDSSKAFDIALAAFLVGRGTSHVFLLKESARLFPAVYVWFGLFAGLAGPIYWDIAWARAAKGIEKTLNSNFSWTESLPCDISWPEYLWIASIDNEKLIADIPKQLPKVLTIEVFPGATCQLRMKSANPIQQNLDVPIEKPFEESVFPQAELVYDFIREFIKVSDKHKLGIDVSTIGTDNANISKPTTPAKRNKRNR
;
A
#
# COMPACT_ATOMS: atom_id res chain seq x y z
N MET A 1 26.43 -11.50 -12.72
CA MET A 1 26.71 -12.90 -13.09
C MET A 1 27.15 -13.60 -11.83
N THR A 2 26.36 -14.58 -11.40
CA THR A 2 26.40 -15.20 -10.08
C THR A 2 27.66 -16.02 -9.88
N ASP A 3 28.37 -15.80 -8.79
CA ASP A 3 29.50 -16.63 -8.37
C ASP A 3 29.00 -17.91 -7.67
N LEU A 4 28.12 -18.63 -8.37
CA LEU A 4 27.45 -19.81 -7.88
C LEU A 4 27.80 -21.01 -8.75
N ARG A 5 27.95 -22.15 -8.08
CA ARG A 5 28.09 -23.46 -8.69
C ARG A 5 26.90 -24.33 -8.34
N TYR A 6 26.38 -25.05 -9.32
CA TYR A 6 25.11 -25.75 -9.21
C TYR A 6 25.29 -27.27 -9.18
N ILE A 7 24.49 -27.94 -8.37
CA ILE A 7 24.41 -29.40 -8.27
C ILE A 7 22.93 -29.77 -8.20
N PHE A 8 22.55 -30.83 -8.91
CA PHE A 8 21.23 -31.41 -8.74
C PHE A 8 21.27 -32.46 -7.63
N SER A 9 20.35 -32.36 -6.67
CA SER A 9 20.14 -33.38 -5.65
C SER A 9 18.76 -34.01 -5.80
N GLN A 10 18.71 -35.34 -5.82
CA GLN A 10 17.45 -36.06 -5.80
C GLN A 10 16.76 -35.87 -4.45
N ARG A 11 15.45 -36.07 -4.41
CA ARG A 11 14.66 -35.95 -3.17
C ARG A 11 15.27 -36.72 -1.99
N ASP A 12 15.69 -37.96 -2.23
CA ASP A 12 16.16 -38.85 -1.18
C ASP A 12 17.59 -38.49 -0.69
N ASP A 13 18.41 -37.87 -1.55
CA ASP A 13 19.77 -37.41 -1.24
C ASP A 13 19.81 -35.94 -0.74
N LEU A 14 18.69 -35.24 -0.81
CA LEU A 14 18.58 -33.82 -0.48
C LEU A 14 18.98 -33.53 0.98
N PRO A 15 18.56 -34.31 1.99
CA PRO A 15 18.96 -34.07 3.36
C PRO A 15 20.47 -34.07 3.57
N ASP A 16 21.16 -35.07 3.02
CA ASP A 16 22.61 -35.21 3.13
C ASP A 16 23.36 -34.07 2.41
N ALA A 17 22.83 -33.62 1.27
CA ALA A 17 23.36 -32.50 0.52
C ALA A 17 23.23 -31.17 1.29
N LEU A 18 22.15 -30.97 2.05
CA LEU A 18 21.91 -29.74 2.84
C LEU A 18 22.86 -29.64 4.04
N PHE A 19 23.15 -30.77 4.70
CA PHE A 19 24.13 -30.84 5.80
C PHE A 19 25.59 -30.88 5.33
N SER A 20 25.84 -30.74 4.02
CA SER A 20 27.20 -30.78 3.45
C SER A 20 27.96 -32.06 3.78
N MET A 21 27.26 -33.18 4.01
CA MET A 21 27.89 -34.47 4.33
C MET A 21 28.47 -35.18 3.10
N GLN A 22 28.35 -34.57 1.92
CA GLN A 22 28.95 -35.07 0.69
C GLN A 22 30.45 -34.75 0.67
N GLY A 23 31.24 -35.73 1.09
CA GLY A 23 32.70 -35.67 1.05
C GLY A 23 33.28 -35.32 -0.32
N ASN A 24 34.45 -34.67 -0.28
CA ASN A 24 35.34 -34.25 -1.37
C ASN A 24 34.97 -34.65 -2.82
N SER A 25 34.87 -33.61 -3.66
CA SER A 25 34.61 -33.60 -5.12
C SER A 25 33.13 -33.64 -5.55
N ILE A 26 32.37 -32.64 -5.12
CA ILE A 26 31.05 -32.43 -5.71
C ILE A 26 31.23 -31.92 -7.15
N ASN A 27 30.83 -32.75 -8.13
CA ASN A 27 30.81 -32.38 -9.54
C ASN A 27 29.79 -31.26 -9.72
N THR A 28 30.29 -30.04 -9.71
CA THR A 28 29.51 -28.81 -9.83
C THR A 28 29.46 -28.40 -11.29
N GLU A 29 28.27 -27.97 -11.73
CA GLU A 29 28.10 -27.35 -13.03
C GLU A 29 28.01 -25.83 -12.90
N SER A 30 28.44 -25.11 -13.94
CA SER A 30 28.30 -23.66 -14.02
C SER A 30 26.90 -23.21 -14.43
N SER A 31 26.02 -24.15 -14.79
CA SER A 31 24.70 -23.86 -15.34
C SER A 31 23.59 -24.31 -14.40
N PRO A 32 22.57 -23.45 -14.16
CA PRO A 32 21.40 -23.86 -13.40
C PRO A 32 20.47 -24.78 -14.21
N TYR A 33 20.65 -24.93 -15.54
CA TYR A 33 19.74 -25.68 -16.43
C TYR A 33 19.75 -27.22 -16.27
N LEU A 34 20.21 -27.71 -15.11
CA LEU A 34 20.04 -29.10 -14.66
C LEU A 34 18.56 -29.51 -14.47
N PHE A 35 17.62 -28.57 -14.58
CA PHE A 35 16.18 -28.77 -14.38
C PHE A 35 15.54 -29.77 -15.34
N SER A 36 16.11 -30.02 -16.53
CA SER A 36 15.48 -30.88 -17.56
C SER A 36 15.32 -32.35 -17.12
N ASN A 37 16.08 -32.78 -16.10
CA ASN A 37 16.04 -34.15 -15.56
C ASN A 37 15.30 -34.26 -14.21
N ALA A 38 14.74 -33.16 -13.69
CA ALA A 38 14.27 -33.06 -12.31
C ALA A 38 12.87 -33.68 -12.11
N SER A 39 12.78 -35.01 -12.09
CA SER A 39 11.53 -35.69 -11.77
C SER A 39 11.24 -35.84 -10.28
N GLN A 40 12.10 -35.42 -9.34
CA GLN A 40 11.82 -35.25 -7.90
C GLN A 40 13.14 -34.83 -7.20
N GLY A 41 13.33 -33.55 -6.91
CA GLY A 41 14.58 -33.05 -6.32
C GLY A 41 14.68 -31.52 -6.35
N ALA A 42 15.89 -31.01 -6.08
CA ALA A 42 16.19 -29.58 -6.09
C ALA A 42 17.57 -29.31 -6.71
N VAL A 43 17.75 -28.13 -7.30
CA VAL A 43 19.07 -27.65 -7.72
C VAL A 43 19.65 -26.79 -6.60
N LEU A 44 20.81 -27.16 -6.10
CA LEU A 44 21.53 -26.49 -5.03
C LEU A 44 22.62 -25.60 -5.63
N GLY A 45 22.63 -24.33 -5.25
CA GLY A 45 23.64 -23.34 -5.62
C GLY A 45 24.56 -23.04 -4.45
N PHE A 46 25.86 -23.23 -4.64
CA PHE A 46 26.90 -22.99 -3.64
C PHE A 46 27.78 -21.82 -4.05
N SER A 47 28.15 -20.97 -3.09
CA SER A 47 29.17 -19.94 -3.30
C SER A 47 30.52 -20.61 -3.60
N THR A 48 31.20 -20.16 -4.64
CA THR A 48 32.55 -20.64 -4.99
C THR A 48 33.55 -20.46 -3.84
N GLU A 49 33.48 -19.33 -3.13
CA GLU A 49 34.33 -19.01 -1.98
C GLU A 49 34.17 -20.01 -0.82
N ASN A 50 32.94 -20.52 -0.63
CA ASN A 50 32.63 -21.42 0.50
C ASN A 50 32.97 -22.88 0.19
N LEU A 51 32.97 -23.28 -1.09
CA LEU A 51 33.31 -24.64 -1.51
C LEU A 51 34.74 -25.04 -1.14
N ASP A 52 35.67 -24.08 -1.10
CA ASP A 52 37.07 -24.33 -0.75
C ASP A 52 37.27 -24.67 0.74
N LEU A 53 36.27 -24.41 1.60
CA LEU A 53 36.33 -24.62 3.05
C LEU A 53 35.88 -26.01 3.50
N GLY A 54 35.40 -26.86 2.58
CA GLY A 54 35.03 -28.26 2.85
C GLY A 54 33.73 -28.48 3.63
N TYR A 55 33.14 -27.44 4.22
CA TYR A 55 31.81 -27.45 4.84
C TYR A 55 31.05 -26.19 4.44
N THR A 56 29.98 -26.35 3.65
CA THR A 56 29.25 -25.21 3.09
C THR A 56 27.82 -25.57 2.76
N SER A 57 26.88 -25.04 3.55
CA SER A 57 25.46 -25.09 3.20
C SER A 57 25.19 -24.34 1.87
N PRO A 58 24.21 -24.80 1.08
CA PRO A 58 23.88 -24.14 -0.17
C PRO A 58 23.37 -22.72 0.08
N SER A 59 23.83 -21.76 -0.72
CA SER A 59 23.30 -20.39 -0.67
C SER A 59 21.91 -20.29 -1.31
N LEU A 60 21.62 -21.17 -2.28
CA LEU A 60 20.41 -21.15 -3.08
C LEU A 60 19.87 -22.58 -3.28
N VAL A 61 18.56 -22.73 -3.21
CA VAL A 61 17.81 -23.96 -3.48
C VAL A 61 16.73 -23.62 -4.50
N ILE A 62 16.87 -24.13 -5.71
CA ILE A 62 15.93 -23.88 -6.81
C ILE A 62 15.01 -25.09 -6.97
N LEU A 63 13.71 -24.84 -6.87
CA LEU A 63 12.66 -25.86 -6.93
C LEU A 63 11.97 -25.88 -8.29
N SER A 64 11.61 -27.09 -8.73
CA SER A 64 10.73 -27.29 -9.89
C SER A 64 9.29 -26.90 -9.55
N THR A 65 8.62 -26.20 -10.46
CA THR A 65 7.25 -25.69 -10.26
C THR A 65 6.20 -26.78 -10.15
N THR A 66 6.44 -27.98 -10.71
CA THR A 66 5.43 -29.04 -10.81
C THR A 66 5.37 -29.97 -9.60
N LYS A 67 6.48 -30.19 -8.89
CA LYS A 67 6.60 -31.20 -7.81
C LYS A 67 7.01 -30.65 -6.45
N THR A 68 6.98 -29.33 -6.29
CA THR A 68 7.34 -28.66 -5.03
C THR A 68 6.49 -29.13 -3.85
N ALA A 69 5.17 -29.29 -4.03
CA ALA A 69 4.28 -29.70 -2.94
C ALA A 69 4.54 -31.13 -2.44
N GLU A 70 4.87 -32.05 -3.36
CA GLU A 70 5.23 -33.43 -3.03
C GLU A 70 6.55 -33.47 -2.26
N LEU A 71 7.54 -32.68 -2.69
CA LEU A 71 8.83 -32.56 -2.01
C LEU A 71 8.67 -32.05 -0.57
N PHE A 72 7.92 -30.96 -0.35
CA PHE A 72 7.70 -30.45 1.01
C PHE A 72 6.92 -31.40 1.91
N ALA A 73 5.92 -32.09 1.37
CA ALA A 73 5.20 -33.12 2.11
C ALA A 73 6.15 -34.25 2.52
N TRP A 74 7.01 -34.72 1.61
CA TRP A 74 7.98 -35.76 1.90
C TRP A 74 9.01 -35.31 2.95
N LEU A 75 9.61 -34.14 2.79
CA LEU A 75 10.63 -33.61 3.72
C LEU A 75 10.05 -33.50 5.13
N LYS A 76 8.86 -32.95 5.26
CA LYS A 76 8.22 -32.81 6.57
C LYS A 76 7.83 -34.15 7.20
N THR A 77 7.51 -35.17 6.41
CA THR A 77 7.11 -36.47 6.95
C THR A 77 8.30 -37.38 7.26
N TYR A 78 9.33 -37.36 6.40
CA TYR A 78 10.42 -38.35 6.42
C TYR A 78 11.80 -37.76 6.74
N ALA A 79 11.99 -36.44 6.62
CA ALA A 79 13.26 -35.75 6.86
C ALA A 79 13.06 -34.43 7.63
N THR A 80 12.37 -34.52 8.77
CA THR A 80 11.94 -33.37 9.58
C THR A 80 13.07 -32.41 9.98
N GLU A 81 14.28 -32.92 10.10
CA GLU A 81 15.51 -32.20 10.42
C GLU A 81 15.95 -31.23 9.32
N THR A 82 15.43 -31.39 8.10
CA THR A 82 15.75 -30.51 6.96
C THR A 82 14.62 -29.57 6.55
N TYR A 83 13.48 -29.67 7.23
CA TYR A 83 12.34 -28.79 7.02
C TYR A 83 12.30 -27.69 8.09
N PRO A 84 12.12 -26.39 7.74
CA PRO A 84 12.03 -25.84 6.38
C PRO A 84 13.39 -25.70 5.69
N LEU A 85 13.40 -25.83 4.36
CA LEU A 85 14.57 -25.68 3.50
C LEU A 85 15.20 -24.29 3.61
N SER A 86 14.39 -23.25 3.90
CA SER A 86 14.90 -21.88 4.08
C SER A 86 15.90 -21.71 5.23
N GLN A 87 15.99 -22.68 6.15
CA GLN A 87 17.00 -22.68 7.21
C GLN A 87 18.41 -22.97 6.68
N PHE A 88 18.51 -23.60 5.50
CA PHE A 88 19.78 -24.01 4.90
C PHE A 88 20.26 -23.06 3.81
N GLY A 89 19.34 -22.40 3.10
CA GLY A 89 19.65 -21.50 1.99
C GLY A 89 18.41 -20.81 1.45
N ARG A 90 18.59 -19.86 0.52
CA ARG A 90 17.44 -19.19 -0.12
C ARG A 90 16.67 -20.18 -0.98
N VAL A 91 15.37 -20.35 -0.75
CA VAL A 91 14.53 -21.25 -1.55
C VAL A 91 13.72 -20.46 -2.57
N VAL A 92 13.82 -20.81 -3.85
CA VAL A 92 13.11 -20.13 -4.94
C VAL A 92 12.50 -21.10 -5.93
N SER A 93 11.44 -20.66 -6.61
CA SER A 93 10.94 -21.38 -7.78
C SER A 93 11.86 -21.16 -8.98
N ALA A 94 11.90 -22.12 -9.91
CA ALA A 94 12.62 -21.96 -11.17
C ALA A 94 12.14 -20.74 -11.99
N ASP A 95 10.86 -20.38 -11.88
CA ASP A 95 10.29 -19.22 -12.56
C ASP A 95 10.77 -17.91 -11.93
N ASP A 96 10.83 -17.83 -10.59
CA ASP A 96 11.38 -16.65 -9.90
C ASP A 96 12.86 -16.45 -10.20
N PHE A 97 13.63 -17.55 -10.21
CA PHE A 97 15.03 -17.51 -10.57
C PHE A 97 15.22 -16.95 -12.00
N LYS A 98 14.45 -17.46 -12.96
CA LYS A 98 14.47 -16.94 -14.34
C LYS A 98 14.02 -15.49 -14.41
N ALA A 99 13.01 -15.08 -13.66
CA ALA A 99 12.51 -13.70 -13.67
C ALA A 99 13.53 -12.69 -13.17
N VAL A 100 14.35 -13.07 -12.18
CA VAL A 100 15.46 -12.26 -11.65
C VAL A 100 16.63 -12.19 -12.63
N GLU A 101 16.99 -13.31 -13.26
CA GLU A 101 18.09 -13.37 -14.24
C GLU A 101 17.71 -12.77 -15.61
N SER A 102 16.41 -12.63 -15.90
CA SER A 102 15.92 -12.05 -17.14
C SER A 102 16.33 -10.57 -17.29
N PRO A 103 16.57 -10.10 -18.53
CA PRO A 103 16.92 -8.71 -18.77
C PRO A 103 15.83 -7.76 -18.23
N LYS A 104 16.27 -6.64 -17.67
CA LYS A 104 15.41 -5.65 -17.03
C LYS A 104 14.39 -5.09 -18.03
N ASN A 105 13.12 -5.06 -17.62
CA ASN A 105 12.05 -4.47 -18.41
C ASN A 105 12.27 -2.94 -18.55
N THR A 106 11.73 -2.36 -19.62
CA THR A 106 11.86 -0.93 -19.96
C THR A 106 10.91 -0.01 -19.19
N SER A 107 9.93 -0.57 -18.48
CA SER A 107 9.04 0.20 -17.61
C SER A 107 9.70 0.49 -16.26
N ASN A 108 9.58 1.74 -15.83
CA ASN A 108 10.27 2.27 -14.63
C ASN A 108 9.27 2.80 -13.60
N ILE A 109 8.06 2.24 -13.52
CA ILE A 109 6.98 2.78 -12.68
C ILE A 109 7.41 2.78 -11.21
N TYR A 110 7.96 1.67 -10.74
CA TYR A 110 8.21 1.49 -9.30
C TYR A 110 9.61 1.91 -8.85
N TRP A 111 10.57 2.07 -9.76
CA TRP A 111 11.98 2.18 -9.39
C TRP A 111 12.71 3.40 -9.97
N LYS A 112 12.03 4.26 -10.74
CA LYS A 112 12.63 5.51 -11.27
C LYS A 112 13.15 6.44 -10.17
N ARG A 113 12.45 6.48 -9.03
CA ARG A 113 12.74 7.36 -7.88
C ARG A 113 12.69 6.56 -6.59
N PRO A 114 13.73 5.76 -6.30
CA PRO A 114 13.76 4.87 -5.14
C PRO A 114 13.74 5.63 -3.81
N ASP A 115 14.17 6.89 -3.83
CA ASP A 115 14.15 7.82 -2.69
C ASP A 115 12.74 8.08 -2.14
N ARG A 116 11.71 7.97 -2.97
CA ARG A 116 10.31 8.21 -2.57
C ARG A 116 9.77 7.11 -1.66
N TRP A 117 10.24 5.87 -1.83
CA TRP A 117 9.76 4.72 -1.06
C TRP A 117 9.97 4.87 0.43
N SER A 118 11.10 5.45 0.86
CA SER A 118 11.40 5.61 2.27
C SER A 118 10.34 6.41 3.01
N SER A 119 9.80 7.47 2.40
CA SER A 119 8.75 8.29 3.02
C SER A 119 7.40 7.58 3.03
N ILE A 120 7.08 6.79 2.00
CA ILE A 120 5.87 5.96 1.95
C ILE A 120 5.91 4.89 3.05
N VAL A 121 7.05 4.24 3.24
CA VAL A 121 7.27 3.25 4.30
C VAL A 121 7.07 3.90 5.68
N ILE A 122 7.59 5.11 5.92
CA ILE A 122 7.32 5.84 7.17
C ILE A 122 5.82 6.08 7.35
N GLY A 123 5.15 6.54 6.30
CA GLY A 123 3.70 6.72 6.32
C GLY A 123 2.95 5.44 6.70
N GLU A 124 3.35 4.30 6.16
CA GLU A 124 2.76 3.00 6.51
C GLU A 124 3.09 2.58 7.95
N ILE A 125 4.31 2.81 8.44
CA ILE A 125 4.66 2.57 9.85
C ILE A 125 3.76 3.37 10.80
N LEU A 126 3.51 4.64 10.47
CA LEU A 126 2.65 5.53 11.26
C LEU A 126 1.17 5.10 11.23
N ALA A 127 0.69 4.64 10.08
CA ALA A 127 -0.68 4.12 9.97
C ALA A 127 -0.88 2.80 10.72
N GLN A 128 0.17 2.00 10.88
CA GLN A 128 0.14 0.74 11.62
C GLN A 128 0.47 0.91 13.11
N SER A 129 0.86 2.11 13.57
CA SER A 129 1.13 2.34 14.98
C SER A 129 -0.15 2.65 15.74
N ASP A 130 -0.45 1.87 16.78
CA ASP A 130 -1.55 2.14 17.71
C ASP A 130 -1.29 3.36 18.63
N SER A 131 -0.04 3.81 18.69
CA SER A 131 0.43 4.93 19.52
C SER A 131 0.49 6.25 18.75
N ASP A 132 0.71 7.34 19.49
CA ASP A 132 0.90 8.66 18.90
C ASP A 132 2.00 8.67 17.83
N PRO A 133 1.78 9.33 16.68
CA PRO A 133 2.65 9.30 15.51
C PRO A 133 3.90 10.16 15.73
N ILE A 134 4.80 9.69 16.59
CA ILE A 134 6.05 10.41 16.90
C ILE A 134 7.18 9.81 16.06
N VAL A 135 7.53 10.50 14.99
CA VAL A 135 8.56 10.06 14.02
C VAL A 135 9.94 9.91 14.67
N SER A 136 10.27 10.73 15.66
CA SER A 136 11.61 10.77 16.30
C SER A 136 11.96 9.51 17.09
N ILE A 137 10.98 8.70 17.49
CA ILE A 137 11.17 7.49 18.29
C ILE A 137 10.82 6.21 17.53
N LEU A 138 10.61 6.29 16.21
CA LEU A 138 10.21 5.14 15.39
C LEU A 138 11.34 4.10 15.30
N PRO A 139 11.10 2.84 15.72
CA PRO A 139 12.03 1.76 15.47
C PRO A 139 12.08 1.44 13.98
N LEU A 140 13.24 1.59 13.34
CA LEU A 140 13.43 1.33 11.91
C LEU A 140 13.13 -0.13 11.52
N SER A 141 13.27 -1.07 12.46
CA SER A 141 12.91 -2.47 12.25
C SER A 141 11.44 -2.67 11.88
N ARG A 142 10.54 -1.73 12.23
CA ARG A 142 9.13 -1.77 11.82
C ARG A 142 8.94 -1.64 10.31
N ALA A 143 9.93 -1.12 9.57
CA ALA A 143 9.89 -1.08 8.12
C ALA A 143 9.67 -2.48 7.52
N ASN A 144 10.33 -3.52 8.07
CA ASN A 144 10.18 -4.90 7.60
C ASN A 144 8.76 -5.45 7.78
N ALA A 145 7.96 -4.88 8.69
CA ALA A 145 6.57 -5.25 8.88
C ALA A 145 5.63 -4.59 7.86
N THR A 146 6.07 -3.58 7.10
CA THR A 146 5.23 -2.89 6.12
C THR A 146 5.19 -3.60 4.77
N PHE A 147 4.05 -3.52 4.08
CA PHE A 147 3.90 -3.99 2.70
C PHE A 147 4.72 -3.13 1.74
N SER A 148 4.71 -1.81 1.91
CA SER A 148 5.46 -0.89 1.06
C SER A 148 6.95 -1.18 1.07
N PHE A 149 7.52 -1.64 2.20
CA PHE A 149 8.92 -2.00 2.26
C PHE A 149 9.26 -3.23 1.41
N ALA A 150 8.44 -4.29 1.48
CA ALA A 150 8.63 -5.48 0.64
C ALA A 150 8.52 -5.15 -0.86
N VAL A 151 7.53 -4.33 -1.24
CA VAL A 151 7.36 -3.86 -2.63
C VAL A 151 8.53 -2.98 -3.06
N ALA A 152 8.92 -2.01 -2.24
CA ALA A 152 10.06 -1.14 -2.49
C ALA A 152 11.35 -1.94 -2.68
N LYS A 153 11.60 -2.92 -1.81
CA LYS A 153 12.81 -3.73 -1.86
C LYS A 153 12.88 -4.55 -3.15
N SER A 154 11.75 -5.16 -3.55
CA SER A 154 11.63 -5.85 -4.84
C SER A 154 11.89 -4.92 -6.03
N ALA A 155 11.27 -3.74 -6.04
CA ALA A 155 11.43 -2.74 -7.09
C ALA A 155 12.88 -2.24 -7.23
N VAL A 156 13.52 -1.88 -6.10
CA VAL A 156 14.87 -1.30 -6.07
C VAL A 156 15.94 -2.35 -6.42
N ALA A 157 15.82 -3.56 -5.87
CA ALA A 157 16.79 -4.63 -6.09
C ALA A 157 16.80 -5.11 -7.54
N HIS A 158 15.61 -5.40 -8.08
CA HIS A 158 15.49 -6.07 -9.39
C HIS A 158 15.33 -5.08 -10.55
N ARG A 159 14.80 -3.88 -10.29
CA ARG A 159 14.49 -2.85 -11.30
C ARG A 159 13.69 -3.43 -12.46
N ASN A 160 12.67 -4.20 -12.11
CA ASN A 160 11.75 -4.85 -13.04
C ASN A 160 10.34 -4.75 -12.47
N ASP A 161 9.45 -4.05 -13.19
CA ASP A 161 8.08 -3.85 -12.74
C ASP A 161 7.30 -5.18 -12.69
N SER A 162 7.59 -6.14 -13.58
CA SER A 162 6.93 -7.46 -13.55
C SER A 162 7.24 -8.24 -12.26
N VAL A 163 8.47 -8.10 -11.76
CA VAL A 163 8.88 -8.69 -10.48
C VAL A 163 8.18 -8.00 -9.32
N THR A 164 8.02 -6.67 -9.42
CA THR A 164 7.31 -5.87 -8.41
C THR A 164 5.82 -6.22 -8.37
N ASP A 165 5.18 -6.37 -9.52
CA ASP A 165 3.78 -6.77 -9.65
C ASP A 165 3.55 -8.18 -9.09
N GLU A 166 4.48 -9.10 -9.33
CA GLU A 166 4.43 -10.43 -8.75
C GLU A 166 4.57 -10.38 -7.22
N CYS A 167 5.46 -9.54 -6.68
CA CYS A 167 5.56 -9.29 -5.24
C CYS A 167 4.22 -8.76 -4.67
N ILE A 168 3.60 -7.77 -5.34
CA ILE A 168 2.29 -7.23 -4.95
C ILE A 168 1.20 -8.33 -4.97
N ARG A 169 1.19 -9.19 -6.00
CA ARG A 169 0.25 -10.31 -6.11
C ARG A 169 0.39 -11.28 -4.94
N ARG A 170 1.61 -11.61 -4.55
CA ARG A 170 1.92 -12.50 -3.42
C ARG A 170 1.54 -11.87 -2.08
N LEU A 171 1.80 -10.58 -1.90
CA LEU A 171 1.35 -9.83 -0.72
C LEU A 171 -0.17 -9.85 -0.59
N LYS A 172 -0.94 -9.79 -1.69
CA LYS A 172 -2.41 -9.91 -1.64
C LYS A 172 -2.84 -11.24 -1.05
N ILE A 173 -2.21 -12.34 -1.45
CA ILE A 173 -2.47 -13.67 -0.89
C ILE A 173 -2.14 -13.68 0.61
N LEU A 174 -0.96 -13.17 0.99
CA LEU A 174 -0.55 -13.07 2.40
C LEU A 174 -1.51 -12.27 3.26
N SER A 175 -1.99 -11.13 2.73
CA SER A 175 -2.91 -10.25 3.46
C SER A 175 -4.27 -10.89 3.71
N SER A 176 -4.66 -11.88 2.90
CA SER A 176 -5.93 -12.60 3.04
C SER A 176 -5.85 -13.78 4.01
N ASP A 177 -4.64 -14.14 4.46
CA ASP A 177 -4.42 -15.27 5.34
C ASP A 177 -4.82 -14.95 6.78
N LYS A 178 -5.89 -15.60 7.23
CA LYS A 178 -6.53 -15.35 8.53
C LYS A 178 -5.65 -15.71 9.71
N ARG A 179 -4.56 -16.46 9.53
CA ARG A 179 -3.62 -16.89 10.59
C ARG A 179 -2.77 -15.72 11.11
N PHE A 180 -2.64 -14.65 10.33
CA PHE A 180 -1.95 -13.42 10.75
C PHE A 180 -2.92 -12.40 11.35
N LEU A 181 -2.40 -11.48 12.15
CA LEU A 181 -3.17 -10.37 12.68
C LEU A 181 -3.60 -9.44 11.56
N ASP A 182 -4.85 -9.00 11.64
CA ASP A 182 -5.40 -8.02 10.73
C ASP A 182 -4.68 -6.67 10.95
N ARG A 183 -4.36 -6.01 9.84
CA ARG A 183 -3.67 -4.71 9.85
C ARG A 183 -4.69 -3.59 9.70
N SER A 184 -4.38 -2.41 10.24
CA SER A 184 -5.17 -1.20 10.02
C SER A 184 -5.26 -0.80 8.56
N LEU A 185 -4.25 -1.15 7.76
CA LEU A 185 -4.17 -0.87 6.33
C LEU A 185 -4.32 -2.13 5.49
N SER A 186 -5.22 -2.09 4.51
CA SER A 186 -5.33 -3.11 3.48
C SER A 186 -4.45 -2.76 2.27
N LEU A 187 -4.12 -3.76 1.46
CA LEU A 187 -3.43 -3.53 0.18
C LEU A 187 -4.29 -2.78 -0.83
N ILE A 188 -5.62 -2.81 -0.67
CA ILE A 188 -6.54 -2.05 -1.53
C ILE A 188 -6.34 -0.55 -1.30
N ASP A 189 -6.07 -0.15 -0.06
CA ASP A 189 -5.89 1.25 0.32
C ASP A 189 -4.53 1.81 -0.11
N ILE A 190 -3.48 0.97 -0.07
CA ILE A 190 -2.10 1.38 -0.36
C ILE A 190 -1.79 1.35 -1.87
N ASN A 191 -2.37 0.41 -2.62
CA ASN A 191 -2.09 0.24 -4.05
C ASN A 191 -2.29 1.51 -4.91
N PRO A 192 -3.33 2.35 -4.68
CA PRO A 192 -3.44 3.67 -5.32
C PRO A 192 -2.22 4.56 -5.08
N VAL A 193 -1.63 4.55 -3.89
CA VAL A 193 -0.44 5.33 -3.55
C VAL A 193 0.76 4.86 -4.37
N TRP A 194 1.00 3.55 -4.45
CA TRP A 194 2.11 2.97 -5.22
C TRP A 194 2.02 3.27 -6.71
N ARG A 195 0.82 3.27 -7.30
CA ARG A 195 0.61 3.61 -8.72
C ARG A 195 0.98 5.06 -9.04
N ASN A 196 0.83 5.96 -8.07
CA ASN A 196 1.19 7.38 -8.20
C ASN A 196 2.67 7.65 -7.93
N LEU A 197 3.48 6.63 -7.65
CA LEU A 197 4.92 6.79 -7.40
C LEU A 197 5.71 7.14 -8.67
N GLY A 198 5.35 6.49 -9.80
CA GLY A 198 6.03 6.61 -11.08
C GLY A 198 5.33 7.47 -12.13
N TYR A 199 4.04 7.74 -11.96
CA TYR A 199 3.25 8.52 -12.90
C TYR A 199 3.30 10.02 -12.57
N LEU A 200 3.35 10.85 -13.62
CA LEU A 200 3.01 12.28 -13.66
C LEU A 200 3.94 13.29 -12.95
N TRP A 201 4.87 12.87 -12.09
CA TRP A 201 5.59 13.83 -11.24
C TRP A 201 7.07 13.96 -11.63
N ASP A 202 7.37 15.04 -12.35
CA ASP A 202 8.68 15.31 -12.96
C ASP A 202 9.76 15.57 -11.90
N ASN A 203 11.02 15.41 -12.28
CA ASN A 203 12.16 15.35 -11.35
C ASN A 203 12.43 16.66 -10.57
N SER A 204 11.87 17.80 -11.00
CA SER A 204 12.22 19.13 -10.53
C SER A 204 11.12 19.89 -9.77
N GLN A 205 9.87 19.39 -9.72
CA GLN A 205 8.72 20.22 -9.31
C GLN A 205 7.64 19.47 -8.50
N GLY A 206 8.00 18.55 -7.61
CA GLY A 206 7.01 17.73 -6.89
C GLY A 206 5.94 18.52 -6.12
N LEU A 207 6.33 19.59 -5.40
CA LEU A 207 5.39 20.44 -4.67
C LEU A 207 4.60 21.36 -5.61
N GLU A 208 5.24 21.97 -6.60
CA GLU A 208 4.59 22.86 -7.58
C GLU A 208 3.56 22.10 -8.41
N GLN A 209 3.84 20.85 -8.79
CA GLN A 209 2.91 19.97 -9.48
C GLN A 209 1.74 19.58 -8.57
N LEU A 210 2.01 19.25 -7.31
CA LEU A 210 0.96 18.99 -6.32
C LEU A 210 0.08 20.22 -6.08
N LEU A 211 0.64 21.42 -6.03
CA LEU A 211 -0.11 22.66 -5.96
C LEU A 211 -0.90 22.92 -7.25
N SER A 212 -0.36 22.57 -8.42
CA SER A 212 -1.07 22.70 -9.70
C SER A 212 -2.29 21.78 -9.80
N LEU A 213 -2.29 20.63 -9.13
CA LEU A 213 -3.48 19.75 -9.05
C LEU A 213 -4.62 20.39 -8.24
N ILE A 214 -4.29 21.32 -7.35
CA ILE A 214 -5.24 22.06 -6.52
C ILE A 214 -5.69 23.36 -7.23
N THR A 215 -4.76 24.03 -7.92
CA THR A 215 -4.97 25.35 -8.53
C THR A 215 -5.34 25.31 -9.99
N ALA A 216 -5.35 24.13 -10.63
CA ALA A 216 -5.81 24.00 -12.01
C ALA A 216 -7.25 24.54 -12.11
N PRO A 217 -7.49 25.62 -12.87
CA PRO A 217 -8.84 26.08 -13.11
C PRO A 217 -9.55 24.95 -13.84
N SER A 218 -10.69 24.48 -13.32
CA SER A 218 -11.46 23.56 -14.12
C SER A 218 -11.89 24.34 -15.38
N ASN A 219 -11.66 23.75 -16.54
CA ASN A 219 -12.18 24.28 -17.80
C ASN A 219 -13.66 23.88 -17.97
N GLU A 220 -14.33 23.42 -16.92
CA GLU A 220 -15.73 23.05 -16.93
C GLU A 220 -16.57 24.29 -16.60
N LEU A 221 -17.38 24.73 -17.56
CA LEU A 221 -18.32 25.86 -17.43
C LEU A 221 -19.34 25.70 -16.29
N PHE A 222 -19.42 24.51 -15.68
CA PHE A 222 -20.29 24.18 -14.57
C PHE A 222 -19.52 23.36 -13.52
N GLU A 223 -18.62 24.01 -12.79
CA GLU A 223 -18.01 23.37 -11.62
C GLU A 223 -19.11 22.95 -10.63
N SER A 224 -19.04 21.68 -10.21
CA SER A 224 -19.81 21.24 -9.06
C SER A 224 -19.48 22.14 -7.86
N PRO A 225 -20.48 22.62 -7.09
CA PRO A 225 -20.27 23.43 -5.88
C PRO A 225 -19.26 22.80 -4.91
N HIS A 226 -19.13 21.47 -4.92
CA HIS A 226 -18.17 20.72 -4.12
C HIS A 226 -16.71 20.93 -4.55
N VAL A 227 -16.44 21.06 -5.85
CA VAL A 227 -15.08 21.31 -6.39
C VAL A 227 -14.65 22.73 -6.07
N THR A 228 -15.54 23.71 -6.25
CA THR A 228 -15.27 25.10 -5.91
C THR A 228 -15.05 25.26 -4.40
N ALA A 229 -15.89 24.63 -3.55
CA ALA A 229 -15.71 24.64 -2.09
C ALA A 229 -14.39 24.00 -1.65
N ARG A 230 -14.01 22.87 -2.26
CA ARG A 230 -12.71 22.21 -2.04
C ARG A 230 -11.55 23.14 -2.39
N ASN A 231 -11.57 23.74 -3.58
CA ASN A 231 -10.52 24.66 -4.04
C ASN A 231 -10.41 25.92 -3.17
N THR A 232 -11.53 26.48 -2.72
CA THR A 232 -11.52 27.62 -1.78
C THR A 232 -10.91 27.23 -0.43
N ALA A 233 -11.23 26.05 0.10
CA ALA A 233 -10.68 25.59 1.38
C ALA A 233 -9.16 25.34 1.29
N PHE A 234 -8.66 24.86 0.15
CA PHE A 234 -7.22 24.74 -0.08
C PHE A 234 -6.50 26.08 -0.24
N THR A 235 -7.18 27.13 -0.69
CA THR A 235 -6.58 28.47 -0.82
C THR A 235 -6.24 29.05 0.57
N GLU A 236 -7.11 28.85 1.56
CA GLU A 236 -6.85 29.29 2.95
C GLU A 236 -5.65 28.56 3.58
N LEU A 237 -5.41 27.30 3.17
CA LEU A 237 -4.25 26.51 3.58
C LEU A 237 -2.91 27.03 3.02
N LEU A 238 -2.92 28.00 2.11
CA LEU A 238 -1.70 28.64 1.58
C LEU A 238 -1.31 29.91 2.33
N SER A 239 -2.09 30.34 3.33
CA SER A 239 -1.80 31.52 4.16
C SER A 239 -0.40 31.46 4.80
N ASP A 240 0.20 32.63 5.05
CA ASP A 240 1.53 32.73 5.67
C ASP A 240 1.52 32.43 7.17
N SER A 241 0.41 32.69 7.87
CA SER A 241 0.27 32.36 9.29
C SER A 241 0.00 30.86 9.49
N VAL A 242 0.80 30.24 10.36
CA VAL A 242 0.61 28.82 10.76
C VAL A 242 -0.75 28.64 11.42
N GLU A 243 -1.13 29.55 12.31
CA GLU A 243 -2.39 29.53 13.04
C GLU A 243 -3.58 29.55 12.08
N HIS A 244 -3.51 30.42 11.05
CA HIS A 244 -4.55 30.51 10.04
C HIS A 244 -4.66 29.22 9.23
N ARG A 245 -3.53 28.60 8.84
CA ARG A 245 -3.54 27.31 8.15
C ARG A 245 -4.11 26.18 9.02
N VAL A 246 -3.82 26.16 10.31
CA VAL A 246 -4.40 25.17 11.24
C VAL A 246 -5.91 25.36 11.38
N LEU A 247 -6.39 26.61 11.45
CA LEU A 247 -7.82 26.91 11.47
C LEU A 247 -8.49 26.49 10.15
N ALA A 248 -7.88 26.81 9.02
CA ALA A 248 -8.34 26.39 7.69
C ALA A 248 -8.41 24.85 7.58
N PHE A 249 -7.43 24.13 8.13
CA PHE A 249 -7.47 22.67 8.17
C PHE A 249 -8.63 22.14 9.01
N ARG A 250 -8.91 22.72 10.17
CA ARG A 250 -10.08 22.35 10.99
C ARG A 250 -11.40 22.60 10.26
N ASN A 251 -11.51 23.76 9.59
CA ASN A 251 -12.67 24.09 8.78
C ASN A 251 -12.84 23.12 7.61
N PHE A 252 -11.73 22.74 6.95
CA PHE A 252 -11.70 21.75 5.88
C PHE A 252 -12.20 20.38 6.35
N LEU A 253 -11.75 19.92 7.51
CA LEU A 253 -12.24 18.67 8.11
C LEU A 253 -13.75 18.75 8.43
N GLY A 254 -14.22 19.89 8.93
CA GLY A 254 -15.63 20.13 9.23
C GLY A 254 -16.52 20.18 7.98
N ALA A 255 -16.05 20.81 6.90
CA ALA A 255 -16.79 20.96 5.64
C ALA A 255 -16.88 19.65 4.84
N ASN A 256 -15.87 18.78 4.91
CA ASN A 256 -15.82 17.53 4.16
C ASN A 256 -16.62 16.37 4.78
N ASN A 257 -17.53 16.63 5.74
CA ASN A 257 -18.40 15.64 6.38
C ASN A 257 -17.72 14.28 6.58
N ILE A 258 -16.58 14.30 7.29
CA ILE A 258 -15.73 13.13 7.57
C ILE A 258 -16.49 11.99 8.29
N ASN A 259 -17.68 12.29 8.82
CA ASN A 259 -18.53 11.34 9.54
C ASN A 259 -19.37 10.41 8.64
N GLU A 260 -19.51 10.69 7.33
CA GLU A 260 -20.21 9.77 6.42
C GLU A 260 -19.21 8.83 5.72
N LYS A 261 -19.20 7.57 6.15
CA LYS A 261 -18.46 6.48 5.49
C LYS A 261 -19.11 6.16 4.15
N SER A 262 -18.46 6.54 3.06
CA SER A 262 -18.79 6.08 1.72
C SER A 262 -17.57 5.39 1.14
N TYR A 263 -17.59 4.05 1.07
CA TYR A 263 -16.46 3.22 0.63
C TYR A 263 -15.85 3.62 -0.73
N LYS A 264 -16.60 4.31 -1.61
CA LYS A 264 -16.10 4.78 -2.91
C LYS A 264 -15.25 6.05 -2.83
N ASP A 265 -15.33 6.81 -1.74
CA ASP A 265 -14.68 8.12 -1.59
C ASP A 265 -13.50 8.11 -0.59
N ASP A 266 -13.29 7.01 0.14
CA ASP A 266 -12.31 6.93 1.23
C ASP A 266 -10.86 7.22 0.77
N SER A 267 -10.48 6.80 -0.44
CA SER A 267 -9.14 7.07 -0.98
C SER A 267 -8.93 8.54 -1.37
N SER A 268 -9.97 9.18 -1.94
CA SER A 268 -9.93 10.60 -2.31
C SER A 268 -9.93 11.48 -1.06
N LYS A 269 -10.76 11.16 -0.07
CA LYS A 269 -10.74 11.82 1.25
C LYS A 269 -9.39 11.66 1.93
N ALA A 270 -8.79 10.47 1.90
CA ALA A 270 -7.48 10.24 2.49
C ALA A 270 -6.38 11.06 1.80
N PHE A 271 -6.41 11.13 0.47
CA PHE A 271 -5.52 11.98 -0.33
C PHE A 271 -5.65 13.46 0.09
N ASP A 272 -6.89 13.96 0.13
CA ASP A 272 -7.22 15.34 0.41
C ASP A 272 -6.82 15.79 1.82
N ILE A 273 -7.11 14.95 2.82
CA ILE A 273 -6.74 15.21 4.22
C ILE A 273 -5.21 15.20 4.38
N ALA A 274 -4.54 14.23 3.77
CA ALA A 274 -3.08 14.15 3.81
C ALA A 274 -2.42 15.37 3.16
N LEU A 275 -2.98 15.81 2.04
CA LEU A 275 -2.51 16.97 1.29
C LEU A 275 -2.70 18.25 2.10
N ALA A 276 -3.89 18.43 2.67
CA ALA A 276 -4.21 19.57 3.51
C ALA A 276 -3.25 19.66 4.71
N ALA A 277 -3.01 18.55 5.42
CA ALA A 277 -2.07 18.50 6.53
C ALA A 277 -0.62 18.83 6.12
N PHE A 278 -0.20 18.36 4.95
CA PHE A 278 1.13 18.67 4.39
C PHE A 278 1.30 20.17 4.11
N LEU A 279 0.25 20.82 3.58
CA LEU A 279 0.25 22.26 3.31
C LEU A 279 0.29 23.11 4.60
N VAL A 280 -0.42 22.69 5.66
CA VAL A 280 -0.33 23.36 6.97
C VAL A 280 1.11 23.45 7.45
N GLY A 281 1.83 22.33 7.39
CA GLY A 281 3.23 22.27 7.81
C GLY A 281 4.23 22.81 6.80
N ARG A 282 3.79 23.08 5.55
CA ARG A 282 4.66 23.28 4.38
C ARG A 282 5.74 22.19 4.32
N GLY A 283 5.37 20.94 4.61
CA GLY A 283 6.31 19.86 4.86
C GLY A 283 5.82 18.85 5.90
N THR A 284 6.75 18.07 6.47
CA THR A 284 6.43 16.93 7.34
C THR A 284 6.11 17.30 8.80
N SER A 285 6.33 18.56 9.18
CA SER A 285 6.28 19.05 10.56
C SER A 285 4.93 18.85 11.27
N HIS A 286 3.84 18.77 10.52
CA HIS A 286 2.47 18.69 11.05
C HIS A 286 1.80 17.34 10.82
N VAL A 287 2.58 16.26 10.64
CA VAL A 287 2.04 14.90 10.46
C VAL A 287 1.09 14.47 11.59
N PHE A 288 1.29 15.00 12.81
CA PHE A 288 0.43 14.70 13.97
C PHE A 288 -1.03 15.16 13.81
N LEU A 289 -1.32 16.10 12.91
CA LEU A 289 -2.70 16.55 12.62
C LEU A 289 -3.57 15.41 12.06
N LEU A 290 -2.93 14.39 11.46
CA LEU A 290 -3.62 13.26 10.86
C LEU A 290 -4.11 12.23 11.90
N LYS A 291 -3.73 12.36 13.18
CA LYS A 291 -4.04 11.38 14.24
C LYS A 291 -5.52 11.06 14.35
N GLU A 292 -6.37 12.07 14.28
CA GLU A 292 -7.83 11.87 14.39
C GLU A 292 -8.40 11.24 13.12
N SER A 293 -7.96 11.73 11.95
CA SER A 293 -8.43 11.24 10.65
C SER A 293 -7.96 9.82 10.33
N ALA A 294 -6.79 9.42 10.82
CA ALA A 294 -6.21 8.10 10.58
C ALA A 294 -7.03 6.95 11.18
N ARG A 295 -7.88 7.22 12.18
CA ARG A 295 -8.82 6.22 12.71
C ARG A 295 -9.91 5.86 11.72
N LEU A 296 -10.30 6.81 10.87
CA LEU A 296 -11.32 6.63 9.84
C LEU A 296 -10.71 6.26 8.50
N PHE A 297 -9.57 6.87 8.16
CA PHE A 297 -8.86 6.71 6.91
C PHE A 297 -7.38 6.42 7.16
N PRO A 298 -6.98 5.18 7.50
CA PRO A 298 -5.58 4.86 7.81
C PRO A 298 -4.60 5.22 6.70
N ALA A 299 -5.06 5.22 5.44
CA ALA A 299 -4.25 5.56 4.27
C ALA A 299 -3.74 7.02 4.23
N VAL A 300 -4.28 7.92 5.06
CA VAL A 300 -3.84 9.32 5.12
C VAL A 300 -2.34 9.44 5.38
N TYR A 301 -1.76 8.62 6.26
CA TYR A 301 -0.31 8.70 6.52
C TYR A 301 0.51 8.20 5.33
N VAL A 302 0.00 7.21 4.58
CA VAL A 302 0.70 6.67 3.41
C VAL A 302 0.71 7.71 2.29
N TRP A 303 -0.42 8.39 2.05
CA TRP A 303 -0.50 9.53 1.13
C TRP A 303 0.40 10.69 1.57
N PHE A 304 0.42 11.02 2.87
CA PHE A 304 1.32 12.03 3.41
C PHE A 304 2.79 11.65 3.18
N GLY A 305 3.13 10.37 3.36
CA GLY A 305 4.44 9.82 3.06
C GLY A 305 4.81 9.92 1.58
N LEU A 306 3.85 9.70 0.68
CA LEU A 306 4.05 9.93 -0.75
C LEU A 306 4.34 11.42 -1.04
N PHE A 307 3.56 12.34 -0.48
CA PHE A 307 3.79 13.79 -0.65
C PHE A 307 5.14 14.23 -0.10
N ALA A 308 5.54 13.72 1.06
CA ALA A 308 6.86 13.94 1.61
C ALA A 308 7.96 13.42 0.66
N GLY A 309 7.80 12.21 0.12
CA GLY A 309 8.72 11.66 -0.88
C GLY A 309 8.80 12.49 -2.16
N LEU A 310 7.68 13.06 -2.60
CA LEU A 310 7.58 13.87 -3.82
C LEU A 310 8.17 15.28 -3.63
N ALA A 311 7.92 15.91 -2.49
CA ALA A 311 8.49 17.21 -2.14
C ALA A 311 10.01 17.12 -1.88
N GLY A 312 10.46 16.02 -1.28
CA GLY A 312 11.87 15.72 -1.04
C GLY A 312 12.44 16.39 0.22
N PRO A 313 13.77 16.22 0.46
CA PRO A 313 14.41 16.51 1.75
C PRO A 313 14.32 17.94 2.26
N ILE A 314 14.11 18.92 1.36
CA ILE A 314 14.00 20.34 1.73
C ILE A 314 12.76 20.58 2.61
N TYR A 315 11.72 19.77 2.46
CA TYR A 315 10.45 19.88 3.19
C TYR A 315 10.33 18.89 4.36
N TRP A 316 11.41 18.18 4.67
CA TRP A 316 11.44 17.23 5.77
C TRP A 316 11.94 17.91 7.04
N ASP A 317 11.23 17.70 8.14
CA ASP A 317 11.79 17.94 9.46
C ASP A 317 12.93 16.95 9.75
N ILE A 318 13.71 17.27 10.79
CA ILE A 318 14.92 16.51 11.16
C ILE A 318 14.58 15.05 11.51
N ALA A 319 13.43 14.78 12.14
CA ALA A 319 13.05 13.43 12.54
C ALA A 319 12.69 12.59 11.31
N TRP A 320 11.89 13.15 10.39
CA TRP A 320 11.54 12.53 9.13
C TRP A 320 12.76 12.23 8.29
N ALA A 321 13.68 13.18 8.15
CA ALA A 321 14.90 12.99 7.36
C ALA A 321 15.78 11.85 7.89
N ARG A 322 15.94 11.73 9.22
CA ARG A 322 16.70 10.63 9.83
C ARG A 322 16.04 9.28 9.60
N ALA A 323 14.73 9.19 9.81
CA ALA A 323 13.98 7.97 9.56
C ALA A 323 14.04 7.55 8.08
N ALA A 324 13.86 8.51 7.18
CA ALA A 324 13.86 8.27 5.74
C ALA A 324 15.22 7.77 5.26
N LYS A 325 16.31 8.40 5.72
CA LYS A 325 17.68 7.96 5.37
C LYS A 325 18.04 6.59 5.95
N GLY A 326 17.52 6.25 7.14
CA GLY A 326 17.67 4.92 7.73
C GLY A 326 17.01 3.82 6.88
N ILE A 327 15.77 4.07 6.44
CA ILE A 327 15.05 3.14 5.56
C ILE A 327 15.70 3.08 4.17
N GLU A 328 16.06 4.22 3.60
CA GLU A 328 16.72 4.33 2.28
C GLU A 328 18.01 3.51 2.22
N LYS A 329 18.84 3.58 3.27
CA LYS A 329 20.06 2.76 3.38
C LYS A 329 19.76 1.27 3.27
N THR A 330 18.67 0.82 3.88
CA THR A 330 18.26 -0.59 3.87
C THR A 330 17.67 -0.98 2.52
N LEU A 331 16.91 -0.10 1.86
CA LEU A 331 16.36 -0.34 0.52
C LEU A 331 17.47 -0.44 -0.53
N ASN A 332 18.50 0.39 -0.44
CA ASN A 332 19.61 0.47 -1.39
C ASN A 332 20.64 -0.67 -1.31
N SER A 333 20.53 -1.63 -0.37
CA SER A 333 21.42 -2.79 -0.40
C SER A 333 21.18 -3.61 -1.68
N ASN A 334 22.27 -3.91 -2.40
CA ASN A 334 22.21 -4.71 -3.62
C ASN A 334 21.86 -6.15 -3.28
N PHE A 335 20.98 -6.73 -4.07
CA PHE A 335 20.62 -8.13 -3.95
C PHE A 335 21.78 -9.03 -4.43
N SER A 336 22.13 -10.02 -3.60
CA SER A 336 22.99 -11.14 -3.99
C SER A 336 22.30 -12.47 -3.67
N TRP A 337 22.56 -13.48 -4.50
CA TRP A 337 22.12 -14.85 -4.24
C TRP A 337 22.89 -15.55 -3.12
N THR A 338 24.10 -15.06 -2.81
CA THR A 338 24.96 -15.60 -1.73
C THR A 338 24.72 -14.92 -0.38
N GLU A 339 23.91 -13.86 -0.34
CA GLU A 339 23.61 -13.13 0.89
C GLU A 339 22.81 -14.00 1.87
N SER A 340 23.17 -13.97 3.15
CA SER A 340 22.45 -14.68 4.21
C SER A 340 20.99 -14.24 4.27
N LEU A 341 20.10 -15.21 4.46
CA LEU A 341 18.66 -15.00 4.37
C LEU A 341 18.10 -14.42 5.68
N PRO A 342 17.50 -13.21 5.68
CA PRO A 342 16.90 -12.63 6.88
C PRO A 342 15.44 -13.05 7.07
N CYS A 343 15.03 -14.23 6.58
CA CYS A 343 13.66 -14.73 6.70
C CYS A 343 13.59 -16.09 7.39
N ASP A 344 12.41 -16.43 7.91
CA ASP A 344 12.13 -17.72 8.52
C ASP A 344 11.76 -18.75 7.46
N ILE A 345 10.96 -18.34 6.46
CA ILE A 345 10.54 -19.15 5.32
C ILE A 345 10.51 -18.36 4.02
N SER A 346 10.64 -19.09 2.92
CA SER A 346 10.53 -18.57 1.56
C SER A 346 9.09 -18.58 1.04
N TRP A 347 8.84 -17.86 -0.05
CA TRP A 347 7.54 -17.86 -0.72
C TRP A 347 7.05 -19.27 -1.11
N PRO A 348 7.85 -20.15 -1.76
CA PRO A 348 7.39 -21.50 -2.11
C PRO A 348 6.91 -22.32 -0.91
N GLU A 349 7.63 -22.25 0.22
CA GLU A 349 7.25 -22.97 1.44
C GLU A 349 5.99 -22.39 2.05
N TYR A 350 5.89 -21.06 2.14
CA TYR A 350 4.68 -20.40 2.61
C TYR A 350 3.47 -20.79 1.76
N LEU A 351 3.59 -20.76 0.43
CA LEU A 351 2.51 -21.10 -0.49
C LEU A 351 2.02 -22.53 -0.26
N TRP A 352 2.94 -23.46 -0.02
CA TRP A 352 2.60 -24.83 0.34
C TRP A 352 1.90 -24.92 1.71
N ILE A 353 2.42 -24.24 2.74
CA ILE A 353 1.78 -24.19 4.06
C ILE A 353 0.40 -23.53 4.00
N ALA A 354 0.19 -22.55 3.11
CA ALA A 354 -1.10 -21.92 2.87
C ALA A 354 -2.08 -22.82 2.13
N SER A 355 -1.58 -23.74 1.29
CA SER A 355 -2.43 -24.74 0.63
C SER A 355 -2.93 -25.83 1.58
N ILE A 356 -2.25 -26.04 2.71
CA ILE A 356 -2.63 -27.01 3.73
C ILE A 356 -3.35 -26.26 4.85
N ASP A 357 -4.63 -26.56 5.05
CA ASP A 357 -5.44 -25.97 6.12
C ASP A 357 -5.05 -26.54 7.50
N ASN A 358 -3.87 -26.18 7.98
CA ASN A 358 -3.34 -26.61 9.26
C ASN A 358 -2.52 -25.50 9.91
N GLU A 359 -3.13 -24.82 10.88
CA GLU A 359 -2.54 -23.70 11.61
C GLU A 359 -1.29 -24.09 12.42
N LYS A 360 -1.21 -25.35 12.85
CA LYS A 360 -0.06 -25.85 13.65
C LYS A 360 1.24 -25.79 12.86
N LEU A 361 1.17 -25.86 11.53
CA LEU A 361 2.36 -25.88 10.69
C LEU A 361 3.17 -24.59 10.77
N ILE A 362 2.49 -23.45 10.89
CA ILE A 362 3.18 -22.17 11.08
C ILE A 362 3.73 -22.08 12.51
N ALA A 363 3.03 -22.62 13.50
CA ALA A 363 3.46 -22.60 14.89
C ALA A 363 4.79 -23.37 15.09
N ASP A 364 4.95 -24.51 14.40
CA ASP A 364 6.10 -25.41 14.56
C ASP A 364 7.37 -24.96 13.82
N ILE A 365 7.27 -23.99 12.90
CA ILE A 365 8.44 -23.46 12.18
C ILE A 365 9.41 -22.75 13.15
N PRO A 366 10.73 -23.02 13.09
CA PRO A 366 11.73 -22.24 13.78
C PRO A 366 11.65 -20.76 13.35
N LYS A 367 11.55 -19.84 14.31
CA LYS A 367 11.40 -18.40 14.06
C LYS A 367 12.54 -17.63 14.68
N GLN A 368 13.02 -16.61 13.99
CA GLN A 368 13.98 -15.64 14.51
C GLN A 368 13.37 -14.77 15.62
N LEU A 369 12.07 -14.45 15.49
CA LEU A 369 11.34 -13.61 16.43
C LEU A 369 10.08 -14.31 16.96
N PRO A 370 9.77 -14.16 18.26
CA PRO A 370 8.57 -14.78 18.83
C PRO A 370 7.30 -14.16 18.24
N LYS A 371 6.33 -15.01 17.87
CA LYS A 371 5.01 -14.61 17.32
C LYS A 371 5.06 -13.78 16.03
N VAL A 372 6.21 -13.72 15.38
CA VAL A 372 6.40 -13.06 14.08
C VAL A 372 6.94 -14.10 13.12
N LEU A 373 6.40 -14.10 11.90
CA LEU A 373 6.90 -14.89 10.80
C LEU A 373 7.42 -13.92 9.74
N THR A 374 8.69 -14.06 9.40
CA THR A 374 9.35 -13.31 8.34
C THR A 374 9.35 -14.16 7.09
N ILE A 375 8.66 -13.69 6.05
CA ILE A 375 8.54 -14.42 4.78
C ILE A 375 9.30 -13.65 3.71
N GLU A 376 10.17 -14.34 2.98
CA GLU A 376 10.72 -13.80 1.73
C GLU A 376 9.66 -13.95 0.62
N VAL A 377 8.96 -12.86 0.34
CA VAL A 377 7.84 -12.82 -0.62
C VAL A 377 8.36 -12.94 -2.05
N PHE A 378 9.51 -12.33 -2.30
CA PHE A 378 10.26 -12.41 -3.54
C PHE A 378 11.76 -12.37 -3.18
N PRO A 379 12.68 -12.98 -3.95
CA PRO A 379 14.11 -12.94 -3.65
C PRO A 379 14.62 -11.56 -3.23
N GLY A 380 15.14 -11.44 -2.00
CA GLY A 380 15.66 -10.19 -1.42
C GLY A 380 14.59 -9.25 -0.82
N ALA A 381 13.31 -9.58 -0.94
CA ALA A 381 12.18 -8.79 -0.44
C ALA A 381 11.40 -9.58 0.62
N THR A 382 11.60 -9.19 1.88
CA THR A 382 10.96 -9.83 3.04
C THR A 382 9.79 -9.02 3.59
N CYS A 383 8.78 -9.70 4.12
CA CYS A 383 7.70 -9.10 4.88
C CYS A 383 7.52 -9.82 6.22
N GLN A 384 7.49 -9.05 7.31
CA GLN A 384 7.23 -9.56 8.65
C GLN A 384 5.74 -9.48 8.98
N LEU A 385 5.18 -10.62 9.41
CA LEU A 385 3.77 -10.75 9.76
C LEU A 385 3.66 -11.26 11.19
N ARG A 386 2.81 -10.59 11.97
CA ARG A 386 2.53 -11.01 13.35
C ARG A 386 1.44 -12.07 13.34
N MET A 387 1.67 -13.18 14.03
CA MET A 387 0.74 -14.29 14.12
C MET A 387 -0.38 -14.00 15.12
N LYS A 388 -1.60 -14.50 14.86
CA LYS A 388 -2.64 -14.57 15.89
C LYS A 388 -2.19 -15.54 16.97
N SER A 389 -2.30 -15.15 18.24
CA SER A 389 -1.93 -16.03 19.34
C SER A 389 -2.98 -17.16 19.44
N ALA A 390 -2.54 -18.41 19.55
CA ALA A 390 -3.41 -19.59 19.65
C ALA A 390 -4.28 -19.64 20.92
N ASN A 391 -4.12 -18.68 21.85
CA ASN A 391 -4.97 -18.48 23.02
C ASN A 391 -5.40 -17.01 23.10
N PRO A 392 -6.64 -16.67 22.70
CA PRO A 392 -7.26 -15.44 23.15
C PRO A 392 -7.66 -15.66 24.62
N ILE A 393 -6.75 -15.41 25.55
CA ILE A 393 -7.21 -15.10 26.91
C ILE A 393 -7.99 -13.80 26.75
N GLN A 394 -9.30 -13.89 26.95
CA GLN A 394 -10.27 -12.81 26.94
C GLN A 394 -9.70 -11.57 27.64
N GLN A 395 -9.20 -10.62 26.86
CA GLN A 395 -9.35 -9.22 27.20
C GLN A 395 -10.62 -8.79 26.50
N ASN A 396 -11.74 -8.97 27.20
CA ASN A 396 -12.93 -8.18 26.99
C ASN A 396 -12.52 -6.71 27.14
N LEU A 397 -12.12 -6.09 26.04
CA LEU A 397 -12.49 -4.71 25.80
C LEU A 397 -13.92 -4.79 25.28
N ASP A 398 -14.83 -4.23 26.05
CA ASP A 398 -16.25 -4.10 25.74
C ASP A 398 -16.42 -3.52 24.33
N VAL A 399 -16.51 -4.40 23.34
CA VAL A 399 -17.23 -4.14 22.10
C VAL A 399 -18.70 -4.26 22.48
N PRO A 400 -19.54 -3.25 22.21
CA PRO A 400 -20.97 -3.38 22.45
C PRO A 400 -21.44 -4.62 21.69
N ILE A 401 -21.94 -5.60 22.45
CA ILE A 401 -22.62 -6.77 21.92
C ILE A 401 -23.72 -6.24 21.00
N GLU A 402 -23.58 -6.47 19.68
CA GLU A 402 -24.70 -6.36 18.77
C GLU A 402 -25.81 -7.22 19.36
N LYS A 403 -26.87 -6.54 19.84
CA LYS A 403 -28.10 -7.21 20.24
C LYS A 403 -28.54 -8.07 19.06
N PRO A 404 -29.04 -9.30 19.32
CA PRO A 404 -29.73 -10.04 18.28
C PRO A 404 -30.83 -9.14 17.72
N PHE A 405 -30.91 -9.09 16.39
CA PHE A 405 -31.90 -8.39 15.59
C PHE A 405 -33.29 -8.52 16.25
N GLU A 406 -33.69 -7.54 17.06
CA GLU A 406 -35.09 -7.26 17.28
C GLU A 406 -35.55 -6.64 15.97
N GLU A 407 -36.49 -7.30 15.28
CA GLU A 407 -37.22 -6.73 14.16
C GLU A 407 -37.72 -5.35 14.56
N SER A 408 -36.97 -4.32 14.17
CA SER A 408 -37.44 -2.96 14.22
C SER A 408 -38.58 -2.87 13.23
N VAL A 409 -39.79 -2.87 13.79
CA VAL A 409 -41.01 -2.49 13.10
C VAL A 409 -40.70 -1.20 12.35
N PHE A 410 -40.59 -1.32 11.03
CA PHE A 410 -40.44 -0.19 10.12
C PHE A 410 -41.48 0.87 10.51
N PRO A 411 -41.11 2.17 10.59
CA PRO A 411 -42.10 3.21 10.78
C PRO A 411 -43.14 3.08 9.66
N GLN A 412 -44.39 2.94 10.11
CA GLN A 412 -45.57 2.58 9.33
C GLN A 412 -45.59 3.27 7.97
N ALA A 413 -45.86 2.49 6.92
CA ALA A 413 -45.92 2.91 5.53
C ALA A 413 -46.79 4.16 5.29
N GLU A 414 -47.70 4.51 6.21
CA GLU A 414 -48.50 5.74 6.17
C GLU A 414 -47.64 7.02 6.17
N LEU A 415 -46.54 7.09 6.93
CA LEU A 415 -45.66 8.28 6.95
C LEU A 415 -44.91 8.49 5.63
N VAL A 416 -44.54 7.38 4.97
CA VAL A 416 -43.89 7.43 3.64
C VAL A 416 -44.93 7.79 2.57
N TYR A 417 -46.16 7.30 2.69
CA TYR A 417 -47.24 7.67 1.78
C TYR A 417 -47.66 9.14 1.92
N ASP A 418 -47.72 9.68 3.14
CA ASP A 418 -48.04 11.09 3.38
C ASP A 418 -46.93 12.02 2.91
N PHE A 419 -45.66 11.63 3.09
CA PHE A 419 -44.52 12.37 2.55
C PHE A 419 -44.53 12.39 1.01
N ILE A 420 -44.80 11.25 0.37
CA ILE A 420 -44.91 11.17 -1.10
C ILE A 420 -46.11 11.99 -1.60
N ARG A 421 -47.23 12.04 -0.87
CA ARG A 421 -48.40 12.86 -1.21
C ARG A 421 -48.14 14.36 -1.14
N GLU A 422 -47.46 14.81 -0.08
CA GLU A 422 -46.99 16.19 0.08
C GLU A 422 -46.00 16.57 -1.02
N PHE A 423 -45.06 15.68 -1.33
CA PHE A 423 -44.07 15.88 -2.38
C PHE A 423 -44.72 16.01 -3.77
N ILE A 424 -45.73 15.19 -4.08
CA ILE A 424 -46.49 15.28 -5.33
C ILE A 424 -47.26 16.61 -5.41
N LYS A 425 -47.93 17.04 -4.33
CA LYS A 425 -48.64 18.34 -4.25
C LYS A 425 -47.73 19.55 -4.47
N VAL A 426 -46.48 19.48 -3.99
CA VAL A 426 -45.49 20.55 -4.18
C VAL A 426 -44.91 20.51 -5.60
N SER A 427 -44.74 19.32 -6.19
CA SER A 427 -44.23 19.15 -7.54
C SER A 427 -45.20 19.58 -8.64
N ASP A 428 -46.52 19.46 -8.42
CA ASP A 428 -47.54 19.88 -9.40
C ASP A 428 -47.75 21.40 -9.42
N LYS A 429 -47.44 22.11 -8.33
CA LYS A 429 -47.54 23.59 -8.28
C LYS A 429 -46.45 24.30 -9.10
N HIS A 430 -45.36 23.62 -9.42
CA HIS A 430 -44.26 24.19 -10.22
C HIS A 430 -44.36 23.89 -11.73
N LYS A 431 -45.38 23.15 -12.18
CA LYS A 431 -45.59 22.79 -13.60
C LYS A 431 -46.71 23.55 -14.33
N LEU A 432 -47.36 24.52 -13.69
CA LEU A 432 -48.26 25.46 -14.38
C LEU A 432 -47.56 26.80 -14.52
N GLY A 433 -46.77 26.89 -15.59
CA GLY A 433 -45.99 28.04 -15.98
C GLY A 433 -46.84 29.29 -16.25
N ILE A 434 -46.20 30.43 -16.05
CA ILE A 434 -46.58 31.69 -16.67
C ILE A 434 -45.89 31.71 -18.04
N ASP A 435 -46.64 31.86 -19.14
CA ASP A 435 -46.48 33.05 -20.00
C ASP A 435 -47.50 33.16 -21.18
N VAL A 436 -48.26 34.26 -21.11
CA VAL A 436 -48.50 35.31 -22.14
C VAL A 436 -49.27 35.03 -23.46
N SER A 437 -50.29 35.89 -23.65
CA SER A 437 -51.00 36.37 -24.87
C SER A 437 -52.10 35.44 -25.43
N THR A 438 -53.37 35.83 -25.61
CA THR A 438 -53.90 36.98 -26.38
C THR A 438 -55.44 37.13 -26.16
N ILE A 439 -56.00 38.31 -26.50
CA ILE A 439 -57.45 38.66 -26.71
C ILE A 439 -58.16 39.19 -25.45
N GLY A 440 -58.29 40.51 -25.22
CA GLY A 440 -59.34 41.41 -25.76
C GLY A 440 -60.60 41.31 -24.87
N THR A 441 -61.11 42.30 -24.14
CA THR A 441 -61.55 43.65 -24.54
C THR A 441 -61.86 44.53 -23.30
N ASP A 442 -61.79 45.84 -23.52
CA ASP A 442 -62.61 46.92 -22.95
C ASP A 442 -62.32 47.58 -21.57
N ASN A 443 -61.94 48.85 -21.74
CA ASN A 443 -62.47 50.07 -21.10
C ASN A 443 -61.65 50.81 -20.02
N ALA A 444 -61.16 51.96 -20.50
CA ALA A 444 -61.36 53.30 -19.92
C ALA A 444 -60.45 53.72 -18.76
N ASN A 445 -59.46 54.57 -19.07
CA ASN A 445 -59.51 56.02 -18.84
C ASN A 445 -58.17 56.68 -18.42
N ILE A 446 -57.77 57.64 -19.27
CA ILE A 446 -57.36 59.02 -18.95
C ILE A 446 -55.91 59.33 -18.49
N SER A 447 -55.25 60.09 -19.38
CA SER A 447 -54.23 61.17 -19.18
C SER A 447 -52.81 60.78 -18.75
N LYS A 448 -51.71 61.43 -19.18
CA LYS A 448 -51.37 62.52 -20.12
C LYS A 448 -49.82 62.47 -20.32
N PRO A 449 -49.23 63.19 -21.30
CA PRO A 449 -47.89 62.92 -21.84
C PRO A 449 -46.80 63.89 -21.34
N THR A 450 -45.53 63.46 -21.39
CA THR A 450 -44.37 64.35 -21.59
C THR A 450 -43.15 63.60 -22.16
N THR A 451 -42.81 63.93 -23.40
CA THR A 451 -41.50 63.74 -24.08
C THR A 451 -40.47 64.82 -23.62
N PRO A 452 -39.28 64.96 -24.23
CA PRO A 452 -38.10 64.08 -24.20
C PRO A 452 -36.77 64.88 -23.95
N ALA A 453 -35.64 64.23 -23.62
CA ALA A 453 -34.30 64.78 -23.93
C ALA A 453 -33.20 63.71 -23.77
N LYS A 454 -32.50 63.29 -24.83
CA LYS A 454 -31.28 63.90 -25.39
C LYS A 454 -30.10 63.96 -24.40
N ARG A 455 -29.03 63.21 -24.73
CA ARG A 455 -27.76 63.72 -25.31
C ARG A 455 -26.45 63.34 -24.58
N ASN A 456 -25.50 62.89 -25.41
CA ASN A 456 -24.04 63.04 -25.35
C ASN A 456 -23.22 62.07 -24.47
N LYS A 457 -22.28 61.29 -25.05
CA LYS A 457 -20.93 61.60 -25.61
C LYS A 457 -19.83 61.56 -24.54
N ARG A 458 -18.88 60.63 -24.72
CA ARG A 458 -17.42 60.81 -24.92
C ARG A 458 -16.66 59.60 -24.37
N ASN A 459 -15.83 58.98 -25.21
CA ASN A 459 -14.35 58.94 -25.16
C ASN A 459 -13.83 58.22 -23.90
N ARG A 460 -12.90 57.28 -23.97
CA ARG A 460 -11.76 57.15 -24.89
C ARG A 460 -11.20 55.74 -24.73
#